data_AF-A0A2E0GYD4-F1
#
_entry.id   AF-A0A2E0GYD4-F1
#
_cell.length_a   1.000
_cell.length_b   1.000
_cell.length_c   1.000
_cell.angle_alpha   90.00
_cell.angle_beta   90.00
_cell.angle_gamma   90.00
#
_symmetry.space_group_name_H-M   'P 1'
#
loop_
_entity.id
_entity.type
_entity.pdbx_description
1 polymer ?
#
loop_
_entity_poly.entity_id
_entity_poly.type
_entity_poly.pdbx_seq_one_letter_code
_entity_poly.pdbx_strand_id
1 'polypeptide(L)' 'MSRKKNKEFTIQDDSGNDYTINDLNEFRNHIIKYHSINGRGDNSLHIEDGRNFTVSQKFFDKILSL' A
#
# COMPACT_ATOMS: atom_id res chain seq x y z
N MET A 1 -16.96 26.66 -2.69
CA MET A 1 -16.35 25.47 -3.32
C MET A 1 -15.41 24.80 -2.32
N SER A 2 -15.82 23.66 -1.74
CA SER A 2 -14.90 22.84 -0.95
C SER A 2 -13.87 22.22 -1.88
N ARG A 3 -12.59 22.58 -1.71
CA ARG A 3 -11.47 21.88 -2.33
C ARG A 3 -11.51 20.44 -1.78
N LYS A 4 -12.06 19.50 -2.54
CA LYS A 4 -11.78 18.08 -2.30
C LYS A 4 -10.27 17.96 -2.50
N LYS A 5 -9.50 17.93 -1.41
CA LYS A 5 -8.11 17.50 -1.48
C LYS A 5 -8.17 16.06 -1.95
N ASN A 6 -7.81 15.82 -3.20
CA ASN A 6 -7.47 14.49 -3.64
C ASN A 6 -6.36 14.04 -2.67
N LYS A 7 -6.69 13.09 -1.79
CA LYS A 7 -5.77 12.65 -0.75
C LYS A 7 -4.77 11.74 -1.47
N GLU A 8 -3.70 12.34 -1.96
CA GLU A 8 -2.57 11.61 -2.53
C GLU A 8 -1.90 10.87 -1.39
N PHE A 9 -1.84 9.54 -1.50
CA PHE A 9 -1.30 8.69 -0.45
C PHE A 9 0.13 8.32 -0.78
N THR A 10 1.07 8.99 -0.13
CA THR A 10 2.49 8.68 -0.29
C THR A 10 2.91 7.62 0.74
N ILE A 11 3.45 6.50 0.25
CA ILE A 11 4.07 5.44 1.05
C ILE A 11 5.55 5.35 0.71
N GLN A 12 6.33 4.68 1.55
CA GLN A 12 7.74 4.45 1.30
C GLN A 12 7.93 3.00 0.86
N ASP A 13 8.71 2.79 -0.20
CA ASP A 13 9.14 1.46 -0.62
C ASP A 13 10.27 0.92 0.28
N ASP A 14 10.66 -0.34 0.07
CA ASP A 14 11.71 -1.00 0.85
C ASP A 14 13.11 -0.35 0.67
N SER A 15 13.31 0.33 -0.46
CA SER A 15 14.53 1.08 -0.78
C SER A 15 14.54 2.50 -0.17
N GLY A 16 13.47 2.89 0.51
CA GLY A 16 13.34 4.19 1.14
C GLY A 16 12.80 5.30 0.24
N ASN A 17 12.30 5.00 -0.96
CA ASN A 17 11.76 6.02 -1.86
C ASN A 17 10.26 6.23 -1.66
N ASP A 18 9.83 7.48 -1.79
CA ASP A 18 8.42 7.86 -1.75
C ASP A 18 7.67 7.44 -3.03
N TYR A 19 6.59 6.67 -2.85
CA TYR A 19 5.65 6.24 -3.88
C TYR A 19 4.27 6.81 -3.60
N THR A 20 3.74 7.55 -4.56
CA THR A 20 2.37 8.05 -4.51
C THR A 20 1.43 7.00 -5.10
N ILE A 21 0.53 6.50 -4.25
CA ILE A 21 -0.52 5.58 -4.67
C ILE A 21 -1.56 6.39 -5.43
N ASN A 22 -1.69 6.09 -6.73
CA ASN A 22 -2.70 6.71 -7.60
C ASN A 22 -4.12 6.32 -7.17
N ASP A 23 -4.32 5.04 -6.84
CA ASP A 23 -5.64 4.50 -6.50
C ASP A 23 -5.58 3.60 -5.24
N LEU A 24 -5.80 4.22 -4.07
CA LEU A 24 -5.65 3.52 -2.78
C LEU A 24 -6.60 2.34 -2.64
N ASN A 25 -7.81 2.41 -3.22
CA ASN A 25 -8.79 1.34 -3.12
C ASN A 25 -8.35 0.10 -3.91
N GLU A 26 -7.86 0.29 -5.15
CA GLU A 26 -7.30 -0.80 -5.96
C GLU A 26 -6.07 -1.40 -5.26
N PHE A 27 -5.15 -0.55 -4.79
CA PHE A 27 -3.94 -1.00 -4.09
C PHE A 27 -4.27 -1.81 -2.84
N ARG A 28 -5.19 -1.32 -2.00
CA ARG A 28 -5.67 -2.07 -0.82
C ARG A 28 -6.25 -3.42 -1.18
N ASN A 29 -7.16 -3.45 -2.15
CA ASN A 29 -7.81 -4.69 -2.57
C ASN A 29 -6.78 -5.68 -3.13
N HIS A 30 -5.78 -5.20 -3.88
CA HIS A 30 -4.68 -6.03 -4.36
C HIS A 30 -3.89 -6.64 -3.20
N ILE A 31 -3.43 -5.80 -2.27
CA ILE A 31 -2.66 -6.23 -1.10
C ILE A 31 -3.46 -7.22 -0.24
N ILE A 32 -4.75 -6.97 0.02
CA ILE A 32 -5.62 -7.88 0.78
C ILE A 32 -5.82 -9.21 0.02
N LYS A 33 -6.00 -9.17 -1.30
CA LYS A 33 -6.31 -10.36 -2.09
C LYS A 33 -5.10 -11.26 -2.33
N TYR A 34 -3.92 -10.66 -2.55
CA TYR A 34 -2.72 -11.38 -2.98
C TYR A 34 -1.63 -11.48 -1.91
N HIS A 35 -1.60 -10.54 -0.96
CA HIS A 35 -0.56 -10.43 0.06
C HIS A 35 -1.14 -10.38 1.48
N SER A 36 -2.30 -11.02 1.68
CA SER A 36 -2.84 -11.24 3.01
C SER A 36 -3.25 -12.69 3.22
N ILE A 37 -2.91 -13.21 4.40
CA ILE A 37 -3.28 -14.54 4.86
C ILE A 37 -4.00 -14.38 6.19
N ASN A 38 -5.26 -14.81 6.25
CA ASN A 38 -6.12 -14.66 7.44
C ASN A 38 -6.23 -13.22 7.96
N GLY A 39 -6.27 -12.23 7.04
CA GLY A 39 -6.38 -10.80 7.40
C GLY A 39 -5.08 -10.21 7.97
N ARG A 40 -3.94 -10.85 7.71
CA ARG A 40 -2.60 -10.40 8.12
C ARG A 40 -1.69 -10.31 6.91
N GLY A 41 -0.79 -9.32 6.90
CA GLY A 41 0.26 -9.22 5.89
C GLY A 41 1.14 -10.46 5.95
N ASP A 42 1.35 -11.13 4.82
CA ASP A 42 2.06 -12.41 4.76
C ASP A 42 3.58 -12.27 4.69
N ASN A 43 4.11 -11.04 4.77
CA ASN A 43 5.53 -10.69 4.61
C ASN A 43 6.10 -11.08 3.24
N SER A 44 5.24 -11.20 2.23
CA SER A 44 5.68 -11.39 0.85
C SER A 44 6.15 -10.07 0.22
N LEU A 45 6.92 -10.19 -0.85
CA LEU A 45 7.37 -9.08 -1.66
C LEU A 45 6.32 -8.77 -2.73
N HIS A 46 5.82 -7.55 -2.72
CA HIS A 46 4.97 -7.01 -3.78
C HIS A 46 5.80 -6.07 -4.65
N ILE A 47 5.72 -6.22 -5.98
CA ILE A 47 6.45 -5.37 -6.92
C ILE A 47 5.41 -4.57 -7.72
N GLU A 48 5.41 -3.25 -7.56
CA GLU A 48 4.49 -2.33 -8.24
C GLU A 48 5.30 -1.24 -8.92
N ASP A 49 5.11 -1.06 -10.23
CA ASP A 49 5.84 -0.07 -11.05
C ASP A 49 7.38 -0.15 -10.87
N GLY A 50 7.91 -1.37 -10.69
CA GLY A 50 9.34 -1.60 -10.45
C GLY A 50 9.83 -1.27 -9.03
N ARG A 51 8.91 -0.99 -8.09
CA ARG A 51 9.22 -0.74 -6.68
C ARG A 51 8.82 -1.91 -5.81
N ASN A 52 9.66 -2.18 -4.82
CA ASN A 52 9.52 -3.31 -3.92
C ASN A 52 8.83 -2.89 -2.63
N PHE A 53 7.72 -3.54 -2.31
CA PHE A 53 6.95 -3.33 -1.10
C PHE A 53 6.89 -4.64 -0.31
N THR A 54 7.59 -4.68 0.81
CA THR A 54 7.49 -5.79 1.75
C THR A 54 6.16 -5.67 2.49
N VAL A 55 5.20 -6.55 2.18
CA VAL A 55 3.86 -6.58 2.80
C VAL A 55 3.93 -7.21 4.19
N SER A 56 4.74 -6.60 5.05
CA SER A 56 4.80 -6.92 6.47
C SER A 56 3.48 -6.58 7.13
N GLN A 57 3.21 -7.18 8.29
CA GLN A 57 2.03 -6.84 9.09
C GLN A 57 1.90 -5.33 9.32
N LYS A 58 3.01 -4.65 9.63
CA LYS A 58 3.04 -3.19 9.84
C LYS A 58 2.67 -2.41 8.58
N PHE A 59 3.15 -2.84 7.43
CA PHE A 59 2.82 -2.21 6.14
C PHE A 59 1.35 -2.42 5.81
N PHE A 60 0.85 -3.64 5.98
CA PHE A 60 -0.55 -4.00 5.78
C PHE A 60 -1.49 -3.15 6.66
N ASP A 61 -1.21 -3.05 7.96
CA ASP A 61 -1.96 -2.20 8.89
C ASP A 61 -1.91 -0.71 8.51
N LYS A 62 -0.74 -0.22 8.08
CA LYS A 62 -0.59 1.15 7.57
C LYS A 62 -1.48 1.38 6.36
N ILE A 63 -1.44 0.48 5.37
CA ILE A 63 -2.27 0.56 4.15
C ILE A 63 -3.75 0.52 4.49
N LEU A 64 -4.19 -0.33 5.42
CA LEU A 64 -5.58 -0.38 5.88
C LEU A 64 -6.02 0.89 6.62
N SER A 65 -5.11 1.57 7.31
CA SER A 65 -5.42 2.76 8.13
C SER A 65 -5.53 4.08 7.35
N LEU A 66 -5.10 4.14 6.09
CA LEU A 66 -5.07 5.37 5.26
C LEU A 66 -6.45 6.01 4.90
#